data_AF-A0A392RSN1-F1
#
_entry.id   AF-A0A392RSN1-F1
#
_cell.length_a   1.000
_cell.length_b   1.000
_cell.length_c   1.000
_cell.angle_alpha   90.00
_cell.angle_beta   90.00
_cell.angle_gamma   90.00
#
_symmetry.space_group_name_H-M   'P 1'
#
loop_
_entity.id
_entity.type
_entity.pdbx_description
1 polymer ?
#
loop_
_entity_poly.entity_id
_entity_poly.type
_entity_poly.pdbx_seq_one_letter_code
_entity_poly.pdbx_strand_id
1 'polypeptide(L)'
;VGLPVQEIFPGVNVPEVRPFSAASRDGLLSGDVILEVNGNEFLKPGPNSVSEVVDVIKSNPKKYVLLKVKRGGQDFEIRVTPDENFDGTGKIGVQLAPNIKLSKVRPKNVVEAVTFTAKEFWGL
;
A
#
# COMPACT_ATOMS: atom_id res chain seq x y z
N VAL A 1 -13.61 -12.94 -21.57
CA VAL A 1 -12.73 -12.97 -20.37
C VAL A 1 -12.38 -11.53 -20.05
N GLY A 2 -12.96 -10.94 -18.99
CA GLY A 2 -12.67 -9.55 -18.61
C GLY A 2 -11.46 -9.52 -17.71
N LEU A 3 -10.34 -8.94 -18.18
CA LEU A 3 -9.18 -8.73 -17.34
C LEU A 3 -9.55 -7.72 -16.23
N PRO A 4 -9.19 -7.98 -14.96
CA PRO A 4 -9.37 -6.97 -13.91
C PRO A 4 -8.54 -5.74 -14.28
N VAL A 5 -9.21 -4.60 -14.45
CA VAL A 5 -8.51 -3.32 -14.61
C VAL A 5 -7.95 -2.95 -13.24
N GLN A 6 -6.63 -3.03 -13.10
CA GLN A 6 -5.94 -2.54 -11.91
C GLN A 6 -5.84 -1.02 -12.02
N GLU A 7 -6.52 -0.31 -11.13
CA GLU A 7 -6.34 1.12 -10.98
C GLU A 7 -5.19 1.34 -10.00
N ILE A 8 -4.05 1.80 -10.53
CA ILE A 8 -2.87 2.12 -9.74
C ILE A 8 -3.03 3.57 -9.27
N PHE A 9 -3.01 3.76 -7.96
CA PHE A 9 -3.11 5.08 -7.34
C PHE A 9 -1.71 5.57 -6.95
N PRO A 10 -1.50 6.90 -6.92
CA PRO A 10 -0.29 7.47 -6.34
C PRO A 10 -0.16 7.12 -4.85
N GLY A 11 1.09 7.12 -4.38
CA GLY A 11 1.43 6.90 -2.98
C GLY A 11 1.79 5.45 -2.61
N VAL A 12 2.17 5.30 -1.34
CA VAL A 12 2.67 4.05 -0.78
C VAL A 12 1.80 3.65 0.40
N ASN A 13 1.22 2.46 0.35
CA ASN A 13 0.42 1.93 1.45
C ASN A 13 1.34 1.39 2.54
N VAL A 14 0.90 1.54 3.79
CA VAL A 14 1.53 0.98 4.99
C VAL A 14 0.60 -0.09 5.56
N PRO A 15 0.68 -1.36 5.10
CA PRO A 15 -0.22 -2.40 5.57
C PRO A 15 0.01 -2.77 7.03
N GLU A 16 1.27 -2.68 7.48
CA GLU A 16 1.68 -3.10 8.81
C GLU A 16 2.77 -2.17 9.36
N VAL A 17 2.62 -1.83 10.64
CA VAL A 17 3.64 -1.13 11.44
C VAL A 17 4.04 -2.04 12.59
N ARG A 18 5.35 -2.31 12.73
CA ARG A 18 5.84 -3.18 13.80
C ARG A 18 5.70 -2.49 15.15
N PRO A 19 5.21 -3.18 16.20
CA PRO A 19 5.22 -2.65 17.56
C PRO A 19 6.62 -2.21 18.00
N PHE A 20 6.71 -1.14 18.79
CA PHE A 20 7.96 -0.60 19.36
C PHE A 20 9.00 -0.14 18.32
N SER A 21 8.63 -0.02 17.05
CA SER A 21 9.48 0.55 16.00
C SER A 21 9.49 2.08 16.04
N ALA A 22 10.46 2.72 15.38
CA ALA A 22 10.44 4.17 15.17
C ALA A 22 9.12 4.68 14.56
N ALA A 23 8.58 3.99 13.54
CA ALA A 23 7.29 4.37 12.95
C ALA A 23 6.13 4.33 13.96
N SER A 24 6.07 3.28 14.80
CA SER A 24 5.06 3.17 15.84
C SER A 24 5.22 4.24 16.92
N ARG A 25 6.46 4.59 17.28
CA ARG A 25 6.78 5.64 18.27
C ARG A 25 6.39 7.03 17.77
N ASP A 26 6.59 7.27 16.49
CA ASP A 26 6.40 8.59 15.88
C ASP A 26 4.98 8.80 15.33
N GLY A 27 4.09 7.82 15.49
CA GLY A 27 2.64 7.96 15.24
C GLY A 27 2.16 7.49 13.87
N LEU A 28 2.99 6.77 13.13
CA LEU A 28 2.58 6.08 11.90
C LEU A 28 1.72 4.86 12.26
N LEU A 29 0.62 4.66 11.55
CA LEU A 29 -0.32 3.56 11.81
C LEU A 29 -0.48 2.67 10.58
N SER A 30 -0.94 1.45 10.84
CA SER A 30 -1.34 0.53 9.77
C SER A 30 -2.58 1.07 9.06
N GLY A 31 -2.58 1.01 7.73
CA GLY A 31 -3.61 1.61 6.87
C GLY A 31 -3.31 3.03 6.42
N ASP A 32 -2.19 3.63 6.85
CA ASP A 32 -1.74 4.92 6.32
C ASP A 32 -1.31 4.78 4.84
N VAL A 33 -1.58 5.82 4.06
CA VAL A 33 -1.09 5.94 2.69
C VAL A 33 -0.15 7.13 2.61
N ILE A 34 1.14 6.89 2.41
CA ILE A 34 2.15 7.93 2.25
C ILE A 34 1.96 8.58 0.87
N LEU A 35 1.69 9.87 0.87
CA LEU A 35 1.51 10.70 -0.32
C LEU A 35 2.77 11.47 -0.69
N GLU A 36 3.60 11.80 0.31
CA GLU A 36 4.78 12.64 0.16
C GLU A 36 5.90 12.21 1.12
N VAL A 37 7.15 12.36 0.69
CA VAL A 37 8.35 12.16 1.51
C VAL A 37 9.31 13.35 1.37
N ASN A 38 9.62 14.03 2.48
CA ASN A 38 10.47 15.23 2.53
C ASN A 38 10.09 16.32 1.50
N GLY A 39 8.80 16.57 1.26
CA GLY A 39 8.35 17.53 0.26
C GLY A 39 8.24 16.98 -1.17
N ASN A 40 8.64 15.74 -1.41
CA ASN A 40 8.52 15.09 -2.73
C ASN A 40 7.20 14.32 -2.81
N GLU A 41 6.25 14.86 -3.60
CA GLU A 41 4.93 14.27 -3.77
C GLU A 41 4.93 13.18 -4.85
N PHE A 42 4.27 12.05 -4.57
CA PHE A 42 4.12 10.96 -5.52
C PHE A 42 3.05 11.30 -6.56
N LEU A 43 3.39 12.08 -7.59
CA LEU A 43 2.45 12.48 -8.64
C LEU A 43 2.08 11.36 -9.61
N LYS A 44 2.95 10.35 -9.75
CA LYS A 44 2.76 9.24 -10.70
C LYS A 44 2.54 7.92 -9.94
N PRO A 45 1.52 7.14 -10.30
CA PRO A 45 1.38 5.79 -9.79
C PRO A 45 2.52 4.91 -10.30
N GLY A 46 3.17 4.15 -9.41
CA GLY A 46 4.21 3.20 -9.82
C GLY A 46 5.00 2.58 -8.67
N PRO A 47 5.75 1.49 -8.94
CA PRO A 47 6.59 0.82 -7.93
C PRO A 47 7.73 1.71 -7.41
N ASN A 48 8.12 2.74 -8.19
CA ASN A 48 9.21 3.64 -7.85
C ASN A 48 8.96 4.42 -6.55
N SER A 49 7.70 4.74 -6.23
CA SER A 49 7.35 5.45 -4.99
C SER A 49 7.77 4.65 -3.75
N VAL A 50 7.65 3.33 -3.79
CA VAL A 50 8.07 2.46 -2.68
C VAL A 50 9.58 2.54 -2.49
N SER A 51 10.34 2.37 -3.57
CA SER A 51 11.80 2.45 -3.53
C SER A 51 12.27 3.80 -3.02
N GLU A 52 11.66 4.90 -3.49
CA GLU A 52 12.01 6.25 -3.05
C GLU A 52 11.82 6.46 -1.55
N VAL A 53 10.70 6.01 -0.97
CA VAL A 53 10.51 6.03 0.49
C VAL A 53 11.60 5.23 1.18
N VAL A 54 11.89 4.02 0.70
CA VAL A 54 12.91 3.14 1.30
C VAL A 54 14.29 3.79 1.26
N ASP A 55 14.68 4.39 0.12
CA ASP A 55 15.98 5.03 -0.07
C ASP A 55 16.14 6.26 0.84
N VAL A 56 15.10 7.09 0.96
CA VAL A 56 15.11 8.24 1.87
C VAL A 56 15.25 7.78 3.33
N ILE A 57 14.50 6.76 3.75
CA ILE A 57 14.59 6.24 5.12
C ILE A 57 15.97 5.65 5.39
N LYS A 58 16.51 4.84 4.48
CA LYS A 58 17.84 4.22 4.63
C LYS A 58 18.96 5.24 4.70
N SER A 59 18.87 6.32 3.92
CA SER A 59 19.90 7.36 3.84
C SER A 59 19.85 8.37 5.00
N ASN A 60 18.81 8.33 5.84
CA ASN A 60 18.61 9.27 6.94
C ASN A 60 18.50 8.58 8.31
N PRO A 61 19.48 7.75 8.73
CA PRO A 61 19.51 7.22 10.08
C PRO A 61 19.58 8.37 11.10
N LYS A 62 18.81 8.26 12.19
CA LYS A 62 18.76 9.24 13.30
C LYS A 62 18.36 10.67 12.90
N LYS A 63 17.91 10.89 11.67
CA LYS A 63 17.44 12.19 11.17
C LYS A 63 15.95 12.09 10.88
N TYR A 64 15.20 13.11 11.25
CA TYR A 64 13.76 13.11 10.97
C TYR A 64 13.52 13.13 9.45
N VAL A 65 12.53 12.36 9.02
CA VAL A 65 11.98 12.32 7.67
C VAL A 65 10.53 12.75 7.79
N LEU A 66 10.15 13.76 7.01
CA LEU A 66 8.77 14.24 6.97
C LEU A 66 7.97 13.38 6.01
N LEU A 67 6.89 12.78 6.50
CA LEU A 67 5.95 11.98 5.72
C LEU A 67 4.59 12.65 5.76
N LYS A 68 4.01 12.92 4.58
CA LYS A 68 2.59 13.26 4.48
C LYS A 68 1.81 11.99 4.24
N VAL A 69 0.91 11.64 5.14
CA VAL A 69 0.11 10.41 5.07
C VAL A 69 -1.37 10.72 5.04
N LYS A 70 -2.13 9.88 4.35
CA LYS A 70 -3.59 9.92 4.35
C LYS A 70 -4.14 8.80 5.23
N ARG A 71 -4.94 9.18 6.22
CA ARG A 71 -5.60 8.28 7.17
C ARG A 71 -7.08 8.62 7.29
N GLY A 72 -7.95 7.66 6.98
CA GLY A 72 -9.41 7.87 7.07
C GLY A 72 -9.93 9.03 6.20
N GLY A 73 -9.23 9.36 5.10
CA GLY A 73 -9.60 10.46 4.21
C GLY A 73 -9.01 11.83 4.57
N GLN A 74 -8.36 11.96 5.73
CA GLN A 74 -7.67 13.17 6.17
C GLN A 74 -6.16 13.03 5.97
N ASP A 75 -5.50 14.16 5.71
CA ASP A 75 -4.05 14.22 5.55
C ASP A 75 -3.39 14.59 6.88
N PHE A 76 -2.30 13.90 7.21
CA PHE A 76 -1.51 14.08 8.42
C PHE A 76 -0.03 14.21 8.05
N GLU A 77 0.67 15.08 8.76
CA GLU A 77 2.12 15.20 8.65
C GLU A 77 2.78 14.50 9.84
N ILE A 78 3.63 13.52 9.55
CA ILE A 78 4.30 12.69 10.54
C ILE A 78 5.80 12.84 10.35
N ARG A 79 6.52 13.20 11.41
CA ARG A 79 7.97 13.26 11.42
C ARG A 79 8.51 11.96 12.01
N VAL A 80 8.97 11.06 11.14
CA VAL A 80 9.54 9.78 11.58
C VAL A 80 11.05 9.87 11.68
N THR A 81 11.64 9.37 12.75
CA THR A 81 13.10 9.34 12.95
C THR A 81 13.59 7.91 12.85
N PRO A 82 14.22 7.49 11.73
CA PRO A 82 14.69 6.12 11.55
C PRO A 82 15.72 5.73 12.60
N ASP A 83 15.55 4.53 13.16
CA ASP A 83 16.57 3.91 13.99
C ASP A 83 17.74 3.47 13.09
N GLU A 84 18.97 3.54 13.60
CA GLU A 84 20.16 3.10 12.87
C GLU A 84 20.33 1.58 13.01
N ASN A 85 20.42 0.89 11.88
CA ASN A 85 20.74 -0.53 11.84
C ASN A 85 22.26 -0.74 11.98
N PHE A 86 22.70 -1.98 12.25
CA PHE A 86 24.12 -2.31 12.39
C PHE A 86 24.94 -1.96 11.13
N ASP A 87 24.33 -2.03 9.96
CA ASP A 87 24.92 -1.66 8.67
C ASP A 87 24.96 -0.13 8.42
N GLY A 88 24.58 0.69 9.40
CA GLY A 88 24.53 2.16 9.29
C GLY A 88 23.33 2.71 8.53
N THR A 89 22.41 1.86 8.06
CA THR A 89 21.20 2.28 7.34
C THR A 89 20.05 2.60 8.28
N GLY A 90 19.21 3.57 7.92
CA GLY A 90 17.99 3.88 8.66
C GLY A 90 16.89 2.84 8.48
N LYS A 91 16.14 2.57 9.55
CA LYS A 91 15.00 1.66 9.57
C LYS A 91 13.89 2.21 10.44
N ILE A 92 12.65 2.20 9.92
CA ILE A 92 11.46 2.64 10.67
C ILE A 92 10.52 1.51 11.10
N GLY A 93 10.74 0.28 10.63
CA GLY A 93 9.98 -0.90 11.06
C GLY A 93 8.56 -1.00 10.50
N VAL A 94 8.40 -0.70 9.20
CA VAL A 94 7.10 -0.78 8.50
C VAL A 94 7.18 -1.75 7.33
N GLN A 95 6.02 -2.27 6.92
CA GLN A 95 5.86 -2.89 5.62
C GLN A 95 5.32 -1.84 4.65
N LEU A 96 5.91 -1.74 3.46
CA LEU A 96 5.45 -0.84 2.40
C LEU A 96 4.90 -1.67 1.25
N ALA A 97 3.82 -1.19 0.64
CA ALA A 97 3.21 -1.80 -0.53
C ALA A 97 2.79 -0.72 -1.54
N PRO A 98 2.81 -1.01 -2.84
CA PRO A 98 2.26 -0.11 -3.85
C PRO A 98 0.75 0.09 -3.63
N ASN A 99 0.25 1.31 -3.89
CA ASN A 99 -1.15 1.63 -3.74
C ASN A 99 -1.99 1.15 -4.95
N ILE A 100 -2.34 -0.14 -4.96
CA ILE A 100 -3.16 -0.76 -6.03
C ILE A 100 -4.58 -1.01 -5.49
N LYS A 101 -5.61 -0.43 -6.12
CA LYS A 101 -6.98 -0.90 -5.88
C LYS A 101 -7.32 -1.95 -6.94
N LEU A 102 -7.56 -3.16 -6.47
CA LEU A 102 -8.18 -4.18 -7.28
C LEU A 102 -9.66 -3.83 -7.43
N SER A 103 -10.02 -3.20 -8.54
CA SER A 103 -11.42 -3.06 -8.94
C SER A 103 -11.95 -4.46 -9.27
N LYS A 104 -12.52 -5.09 -8.24
CA LYS A 104 -13.10 -6.44 -8.28
C LYS A 104 -14.28 -6.39 -9.25
N VAL A 105 -14.04 -6.68 -10.52
CA VAL A 105 -15.08 -7.17 -11.44
C VAL A 105 -15.58 -8.48 -10.82
N ARG A 106 -16.55 -8.38 -9.91
CA ARG A 106 -17.35 -9.52 -9.48
C ARG A 106 -17.94 -10.11 -10.76
N PRO A 107 -17.60 -11.34 -11.18
CA PRO A 107 -18.34 -11.96 -12.25
C PRO A 107 -19.78 -12.13 -11.73
N LYS A 108 -20.72 -11.38 -12.32
CA LYS A 108 -22.14 -11.43 -11.93
C LYS A 108 -22.84 -12.73 -12.35
N ASN A 109 -22.17 -13.68 -13.02
CA ASN A 109 -22.82 -14.86 -13.58
C ASN A 109 -22.19 -16.15 -13.05
N VAL A 110 -22.56 -16.58 -11.84
CA VAL A 110 -22.34 -17.96 -11.36
C VAL A 110 -23.52 -18.87 -11.73
N VAL A 111 -24.63 -18.30 -12.21
CA VAL A 111 -25.89 -19.04 -12.45
C VAL A 111 -25.98 -19.66 -13.86
N GLU A 112 -25.10 -19.29 -14.79
CA GLU A 112 -25.18 -19.77 -16.18
C GLU A 112 -24.53 -21.15 -16.42
N ALA A 113 -23.91 -21.74 -15.39
CA ALA A 113 -23.34 -23.09 -15.47
C ALA A 113 -24.34 -24.19 -15.05
N VAL A 114 -25.47 -23.84 -14.42
CA VAL A 114 -26.42 -24.82 -13.86
C VAL A 114 -27.56 -25.15 -14.84
N THR A 115 -27.78 -24.33 -15.86
CA THR A 115 -28.91 -24.50 -16.80
C THR A 115 -28.63 -25.41 -17.99
N PHE A 116 -27.43 -26.00 -18.12
CA PHE A 116 -27.15 -26.94 -19.21
C PHE A 116 -27.36 -28.44 -18.86
N THR A 117 -27.77 -28.78 -17.64
CA THR A 117 -27.95 -30.19 -17.21
C THR A 117 -29.41 -30.66 -17.18
N ALA A 118 -30.39 -29.80 -17.50
CA ALA A 118 -31.82 -30.15 -17.40
C ALA A 118 -32.49 -30.53 -18.74
N LYS A 119 -31.75 -30.64 -19.85
CA LYS A 119 -32.35 -30.85 -21.19
C LYS A 119 -31.97 -32.16 -21.90
N GLU A 120 -31.43 -33.13 -21.17
CA GLU A 120 -31.06 -34.45 -21.74
C GLU A 120 -31.72 -35.66 -21.03
N PHE A 121 -32.75 -35.46 -20.19
CA PHE A 121 -33.38 -36.58 -19.46
C PHE A 121 -34.90 -36.72 -19.58
N TRP A 122 -35.54 -36.06 -20.55
CA TRP A 122 -36.92 -36.34 -20.94
C TRP A 122 -36.98 -36.59 -22.44
N GLY A 123 -36.58 -37.80 -22.82
CA GLY A 123 -36.54 -38.25 -24.20
C GLY A 123 -36.22 -39.74 -24.34
N LEU A 124 -36.70 -40.57 -23.40
CA LEU A 124 -36.93 -42.00 -23.55
C LEU A 124 -38.19 -42.37 -22.76
#